data_AF-A0A934ZQ30-F1
#
_entry.id   AF-A0A934ZQ30-F1
#
_cell.length_a   1.000
_cell.length_b   1.000
_cell.length_c   1.000
_cell.angle_alpha   90.00
_cell.angle_beta   90.00
_cell.angle_gamma   90.00
#
_symmetry.space_group_name_H-M   'P 1'
#
loop_
_entity.id
_entity.type
_entity.pdbx_description
1 polymer ?
#
loop_
_entity_poly.entity_id
_entity_poly.type
_entity_poly.pdbx_seq_one_letter_code
_entity_poly.pdbx_strand_id
1 'polypeptide(L)'
;MKYSLGLLAASLVALLSTAAFADRSDTNSDRCGARTSITVTIDALTCTTTAGASSFNANAWSWGANNTATSGSGAGGSGREALADLSVTKALDACSPALFRAVATGLHFRTLTLRQQDASGNVLARAV
;
A
#
# COMPACT_ATOMS: atom_id res chain seq x y z
N MET A 1 60.48 -32.25 4.62
CA MET A 1 59.22 -32.31 3.84
C MET A 1 58.92 -30.87 3.39
N LYS A 2 59.59 -30.40 2.33
CA LYS A 2 59.15 -30.34 0.92
C LYS A 2 57.97 -29.39 0.68
N TYR A 3 58.26 -28.09 0.58
CA TYR A 3 57.45 -27.11 -0.15
C TYR A 3 57.98 -27.04 -1.58
N SER A 4 57.20 -27.47 -2.57
CA SER A 4 57.60 -27.44 -3.98
C SER A 4 56.42 -26.99 -4.84
N LEU A 5 56.62 -25.82 -5.45
CA LEU A 5 56.17 -25.42 -6.79
C LEU A 5 54.84 -26.03 -7.28
N GLY A 6 53.78 -25.23 -7.18
CA GLY A 6 52.54 -25.37 -7.94
C GLY A 6 52.11 -24.02 -8.49
N LEU A 7 52.95 -23.41 -9.34
CA LEU A 7 52.59 -22.27 -10.19
C LEU A 7 52.20 -22.81 -11.57
N LEU A 8 51.16 -22.23 -12.17
CA LEU A 8 50.70 -22.39 -13.56
C LEU A 8 49.78 -23.59 -13.88
N ALA A 9 48.48 -23.43 -13.62
CA ALA A 9 47.45 -23.87 -14.58
C ALA A 9 46.09 -23.23 -14.27
N ALA A 10 45.50 -22.61 -15.29
CA ALA A 10 44.07 -22.32 -15.43
C ALA A 10 43.50 -21.06 -14.73
N SER A 11 44.12 -19.92 -14.97
CA SER A 11 43.38 -18.69 -15.26
C SER A 11 42.68 -18.80 -16.64
N LEU A 12 41.49 -19.41 -16.72
CA LEU A 12 40.60 -19.28 -17.91
C LEU A 12 39.14 -19.72 -17.67
N VAL A 13 38.48 -19.25 -16.63
CA VAL A 13 37.00 -19.15 -16.64
C VAL A 13 36.58 -17.81 -16.04
N ALA A 14 37.00 -16.74 -16.71
CA ALA A 14 36.20 -15.52 -16.73
C ALA A 14 35.09 -15.75 -17.77
N LEU A 15 33.87 -15.25 -17.49
CA LEU A 15 32.65 -15.25 -18.33
C LEU A 15 31.60 -16.32 -17.97
N LEU A 16 30.96 -16.14 -16.82
CA LEU A 16 29.49 -16.07 -16.86
C LEU A 16 29.02 -15.03 -15.85
N SER A 17 28.86 -13.83 -16.38
CA SER A 17 28.14 -12.68 -15.86
C SER A 17 27.15 -13.04 -14.75
N THR A 18 27.52 -12.84 -13.49
CA THR A 18 26.53 -12.44 -12.50
C THR A 18 26.09 -11.06 -12.94
N ALA A 19 25.06 -11.01 -13.78
CA ALA A 19 24.10 -9.94 -13.72
C ALA A 19 23.57 -9.95 -12.29
N ALA A 20 24.26 -9.26 -11.39
CA ALA A 20 23.54 -8.55 -10.36
C ALA A 20 22.63 -7.61 -11.13
N PHE A 21 21.40 -8.05 -11.37
CA PHE A 21 20.28 -7.16 -11.59
C PHE A 21 20.14 -6.36 -10.29
N ALA A 22 21.06 -5.42 -10.09
CA ALA A 22 20.82 -4.30 -9.22
C ALA A 22 19.73 -3.52 -9.94
N ASP A 23 18.49 -3.79 -9.53
CA ASP A 23 17.36 -2.91 -9.75
C ASP A 23 17.75 -1.55 -9.18
N ARG A 24 18.44 -0.74 -9.99
CA ARG A 24 18.52 0.70 -9.78
C ARG A 24 17.17 1.24 -10.23
N SER A 25 16.16 1.04 -9.39
CA SER A 25 14.99 1.90 -9.41
C SER A 25 15.49 3.27 -8.98
N ASP A 26 15.81 4.11 -9.96
CA ASP A 26 16.27 5.47 -9.79
C ASP A 26 15.45 6.20 -8.71
N THR A 27 16.17 6.69 -7.68
CA THR A 27 15.76 7.84 -6.88
C THR A 27 15.74 9.07 -7.78
N ASN A 28 14.76 9.12 -8.68
CA ASN A 28 14.39 10.30 -9.47
C ASN A 28 12.87 10.29 -9.69
N SER A 29 12.12 10.09 -8.61
CA SER A 29 10.65 10.26 -8.57
C SER A 29 10.23 11.57 -7.87
N ASP A 30 11.18 12.43 -7.49
CA ASP A 30 10.92 13.57 -6.61
C ASP A 30 10.26 14.77 -7.30
N ARG A 31 9.85 14.67 -8.58
CA ARG A 31 9.22 15.80 -9.28
C ARG A 31 7.92 15.50 -10.04
N CYS A 32 7.43 14.27 -10.05
CA CYS A 32 6.12 13.95 -10.67
C CYS A 32 5.15 13.21 -9.73
N GLY A 33 5.48 13.10 -8.44
CA GLY A 33 4.69 12.41 -7.44
C GLY A 33 5.54 11.34 -6.77
N ALA A 34 5.97 11.60 -5.54
CA ALA A 34 6.64 10.59 -4.72
C ALA A 34 5.81 9.30 -4.74
N ARG A 35 6.44 8.13 -4.91
CA ARG A 35 5.74 6.83 -4.89
C ARG A 35 4.99 6.72 -3.57
N THR A 36 3.68 6.94 -3.60
CA THR A 36 2.84 6.80 -2.41
C THR A 36 2.33 5.37 -2.34
N SER A 37 2.30 4.83 -1.13
CA SER A 37 1.68 3.52 -0.86
C SER A 37 0.48 3.72 0.05
N ILE A 38 -0.58 2.96 -0.21
CA ILE A 38 -1.82 3.01 0.56
C ILE A 38 -1.96 1.68 1.28
N THR A 39 -1.85 1.70 2.60
CA THR A 39 -2.06 0.51 3.43
C THR A 39 -3.39 0.64 4.15
N VAL A 40 -4.19 -0.40 4.07
CA VAL A 40 -5.46 -0.51 4.79
C VAL A 40 -5.32 -1.62 5.84
N THR A 41 -5.67 -1.32 7.08
CA THR A 41 -5.68 -2.28 8.19
C THR A 41 -7.10 -2.42 8.72
N ILE A 42 -7.56 -3.65 8.88
CA ILE A 42 -8.92 -3.93 9.35
C ILE A 42 -8.83 -4.78 10.61
N ASP A 43 -9.46 -4.33 11.68
CA ASP A 43 -9.49 -5.06 12.93
C ASP A 43 -10.28 -6.37 12.76
N ALA A 44 -9.72 -7.46 13.27
CA ALA A 44 -10.25 -8.83 13.20
C ALA A 44 -10.24 -9.50 11.80
N LEU A 45 -9.49 -8.97 10.83
CA LEU A 45 -9.30 -9.67 9.55
C LEU A 45 -8.21 -10.76 9.67
N THR A 46 -8.58 -12.03 9.48
CA THR A 46 -7.67 -13.17 9.62
C THR A 46 -6.88 -13.45 8.33
N CYS A 47 -6.06 -12.49 7.89
CA CYS A 47 -5.19 -12.66 6.71
C CYS A 47 -3.82 -12.07 6.96
N THR A 48 -2.84 -12.56 6.21
CA THR A 48 -1.46 -12.05 6.23
C THR A 48 -1.05 -11.75 4.80
N THR A 49 -0.59 -10.54 4.55
CA THR A 49 -0.05 -10.12 3.24
C THR A 49 1.35 -9.55 3.42
N THR A 50 1.97 -9.12 2.31
CA THR A 50 3.26 -8.40 2.33
C THR A 50 3.20 -7.10 3.14
N ALA A 51 2.01 -6.51 3.31
CA ALA A 51 1.81 -5.30 4.12
C ALA A 51 1.74 -5.59 5.64
N GLY A 52 1.65 -6.87 6.04
CA GLY A 52 1.55 -7.29 7.45
C GLY A 52 0.33 -8.17 7.74
N ALA A 53 0.08 -8.36 9.04
CA ALA A 53 -1.09 -9.07 9.53
C ALA A 53 -2.32 -8.16 9.49
N SER A 54 -3.46 -8.71 9.04
CA SER A 54 -4.75 -8.00 8.95
C SER A 54 -4.71 -6.73 8.08
N SER A 55 -3.72 -6.65 7.18
CA SER A 55 -3.48 -5.48 6.35
C SER A 55 -3.30 -5.87 4.89
N PHE A 56 -3.62 -4.94 4.00
CA PHE A 56 -3.40 -5.08 2.57
C PHE A 56 -3.06 -3.74 1.93
N ASN A 57 -2.45 -3.82 0.73
CA ASN A 57 -2.13 -2.65 -0.08
C ASN A 57 -3.30 -2.32 -1.01
N ALA A 58 -3.66 -1.05 -1.09
CA ALA A 58 -4.69 -0.55 -2.00
C ALA A 58 -4.06 0.26 -3.14
N ASN A 59 -4.68 0.20 -4.32
CA ASN A 59 -4.25 0.94 -5.50
C ASN A 59 -4.84 2.35 -5.52
N ALA A 60 -6.08 2.51 -5.06
CA ALA A 60 -6.79 3.78 -5.03
C ALA A 60 -7.86 3.77 -3.94
N TRP A 61 -8.21 4.96 -3.45
CA TRP A 61 -9.34 5.16 -2.54
C TRP A 61 -10.04 6.48 -2.84
N SER A 62 -11.33 6.56 -2.53
CA SER A 62 -12.10 7.79 -2.59
C SER A 62 -13.13 7.83 -1.47
N TRP A 63 -13.31 9.03 -0.90
CA TRP A 63 -14.34 9.33 0.09
C TRP A 63 -14.83 10.76 -0.14
N GLY A 64 -16.12 11.00 0.10
CA GLY A 64 -16.74 12.29 -0.18
C GLY A 64 -17.80 12.64 0.86
N ALA A 65 -17.99 13.94 1.06
CA ALA A 65 -19.04 14.51 1.88
C ALA A 65 -19.69 15.66 1.12
N ASN A 66 -21.02 15.75 1.17
CA ASN A 66 -21.77 16.85 0.58
C ASN A 66 -22.53 17.60 1.67
N ASN A 67 -22.37 18.93 1.73
CA ASN A 67 -23.15 19.78 2.61
C ASN A 67 -24.36 20.34 1.84
N THR A 68 -25.55 20.08 2.36
CA THR A 68 -26.82 20.51 1.74
C THR A 68 -27.21 21.96 2.09
N ALA A 69 -26.40 22.68 2.88
CA ALA A 69 -26.64 24.08 3.21
C ALA A 69 -26.52 24.97 1.96
N THR A 70 -27.60 25.69 1.66
CA THR A 70 -27.59 26.76 0.67
C THR A 70 -27.23 28.07 1.34
N SER A 71 -26.13 28.70 0.91
CA SER A 71 -25.70 30.03 1.35
C SER A 71 -26.52 31.13 0.66
N GLY A 72 -27.83 31.14 0.89
CA GLY A 72 -28.79 32.11 0.30
C GLY A 72 -29.54 32.87 1.38
N SER A 73 -29.24 34.17 1.51
CA SER A 73 -29.96 35.25 2.22
C SER A 73 -31.03 34.85 3.26
N GLY A 74 -30.64 34.80 4.53
CA GLY A 74 -31.58 34.66 5.65
C GLY A 74 -30.99 33.81 6.77
N ALA A 75 -31.15 34.25 8.02
CA ALA A 75 -30.55 33.61 9.18
C ALA A 75 -30.90 32.12 9.28
N GLY A 76 -29.87 31.26 9.32
CA GLY A 76 -29.98 29.86 9.76
C GLY A 76 -29.95 28.82 8.64
N GLY A 77 -28.75 28.54 8.10
CA GLY A 77 -28.54 27.36 7.26
C GLY A 77 -28.39 26.09 8.11
N SER A 78 -29.48 25.37 8.36
CA SER A 78 -29.47 24.04 8.98
C SER A 78 -29.12 22.96 7.94
N GLY A 79 -27.92 23.01 7.37
CA GLY A 79 -27.44 21.96 6.48
C GLY A 79 -27.08 20.70 7.27
N ARG A 80 -27.54 19.53 6.81
CA ARG A 80 -27.05 18.23 7.26
C ARG A 80 -26.05 17.69 6.23
N GLU A 81 -24.90 17.23 6.69
CA GLU A 81 -23.93 16.53 5.84
C GLU A 81 -24.45 15.16 5.38
N ALA A 82 -24.33 14.88 4.09
CA ALA A 82 -24.49 13.56 3.52
C ALA A 82 -23.09 12.99 3.22
N LEU A 83 -22.69 11.97 3.95
CA LEU A 83 -21.43 11.25 3.72
C LEU A 83 -21.65 10.17 2.66
N ALA A 84 -20.74 10.09 1.70
CA ALA A 84 -20.67 8.99 0.75
C ALA A 84 -19.87 7.83 1.36
N ASP A 85 -20.05 6.64 0.80
CA ASP A 85 -19.27 5.46 1.19
C ASP A 85 -17.80 5.61 0.83
N LEU A 86 -16.93 4.96 1.61
CA LEU A 86 -15.51 4.83 1.28
C LEU A 86 -15.34 3.72 0.23
N SER A 87 -14.85 4.09 -0.96
CA SER A 87 -14.50 3.13 -2.01
C SER A 87 -13.00 2.88 -2.02
N VAL A 88 -12.59 1.61 -2.00
CA VAL A 88 -11.18 1.19 -2.04
C VAL A 88 -10.99 0.16 -3.14
N THR A 89 -10.06 0.44 -4.05
CA THR A 89 -9.65 -0.50 -5.10
C THR A 89 -8.35 -1.16 -4.69
N LYS A 90 -8.33 -2.50 -4.70
CA LYS A 90 -7.14 -3.30 -4.40
C LYS A 90 -7.00 -4.44 -5.39
N ALA A 91 -5.77 -4.93 -5.53
CA ALA A 91 -5.51 -6.20 -6.21
C ALA A 91 -6.04 -7.38 -5.38
N LEU A 92 -6.20 -8.53 -6.04
CA LEU A 92 -6.52 -9.78 -5.36
C LEU A 92 -5.33 -10.25 -4.52
N ASP A 93 -5.57 -10.50 -3.24
CA ASP A 93 -4.56 -10.94 -2.28
C ASP A 93 -5.17 -11.99 -1.32
N ALA A 94 -4.35 -12.43 -0.35
CA ALA A 94 -4.78 -13.39 0.67
C ALA A 94 -5.94 -12.87 1.56
N CYS A 95 -6.18 -11.55 1.62
CA CYS A 95 -7.28 -10.95 2.37
C CYS A 95 -8.60 -10.94 1.59
N SER A 96 -8.58 -11.04 0.26
CA SER A 96 -9.79 -11.01 -0.59
C SER A 96 -10.85 -12.04 -0.19
N PRO A 97 -10.54 -13.33 0.07
CA PRO A 97 -11.57 -14.30 0.45
C PRO A 97 -12.25 -13.97 1.79
N ALA A 98 -11.51 -13.42 2.75
CA ALA A 98 -12.06 -13.00 4.04
C ALA A 98 -13.02 -11.81 3.89
N LEU A 99 -12.68 -10.84 3.04
CA LEU A 99 -13.54 -9.70 2.72
C LEU A 99 -14.81 -10.14 1.97
N PHE A 100 -14.68 -11.03 0.98
CA PHE A 100 -15.85 -11.58 0.28
C PHE A 100 -16.76 -12.36 1.23
N ARG A 101 -16.19 -13.13 2.17
CA ARG A 101 -16.98 -13.80 3.21
C ARG A 101 -17.72 -12.79 4.10
N ALA A 102 -17.07 -11.70 4.48
CA ALA A 102 -17.72 -10.66 5.29
C ALA A 102 -18.92 -10.06 4.57
N VAL A 103 -18.81 -9.78 3.27
CA VAL A 103 -19.94 -9.33 2.43
C VAL A 103 -21.04 -10.40 2.35
N ALA A 104 -20.67 -11.65 2.07
CA ALA A 104 -21.64 -12.75 1.95
C ALA A 104 -22.39 -13.07 3.25
N THR A 105 -21.78 -12.79 4.41
CA THR A 105 -22.36 -13.04 5.74
C THR A 105 -22.98 -11.80 6.37
N GLY A 106 -22.79 -10.61 5.78
CA GLY A 106 -23.19 -9.33 6.39
C GLY A 106 -22.38 -8.97 7.63
N LEU A 107 -21.15 -9.47 7.76
CA LEU A 107 -20.28 -9.15 8.88
C LEU A 107 -19.73 -7.73 8.74
N HIS A 108 -19.98 -6.91 9.76
CA HIS A 108 -19.45 -5.55 9.84
C HIS A 108 -18.17 -5.51 10.67
N PHE A 109 -17.13 -4.90 10.12
CA PHE A 109 -15.90 -4.61 10.84
C PHE A 109 -16.09 -3.34 11.68
N ARG A 110 -15.55 -3.33 12.91
CA ARG A 110 -15.70 -2.18 13.83
C ARG A 110 -14.87 -0.98 13.41
N THR A 111 -13.66 -1.24 12.90
CA THR A 111 -12.68 -0.20 12.63
C THR A 111 -11.83 -0.61 11.43
N LEU A 112 -11.54 0.37 10.58
CA LEU A 112 -10.69 0.25 9.41
C LEU A 112 -9.82 1.49 9.35
N THR A 113 -8.50 1.32 9.35
CA THR A 113 -7.57 2.42 9.18
C THR A 113 -7.02 2.42 7.76
N LEU A 114 -7.18 3.52 7.04
CA LEU A 114 -6.51 3.78 5.77
C LEU A 114 -5.34 4.72 6.01
N ARG A 115 -4.16 4.34 5.53
CA ARG A 115 -2.94 5.13 5.65
C ARG A 115 -2.27 5.27 4.29
N GLN A 116 -2.12 6.51 3.82
CA GLN A 116 -1.32 6.83 2.66
C GLN A 116 0.02 7.41 3.13
N GLN A 117 1.12 6.84 2.66
CA GLN A 117 2.46 7.23 3.03
C GLN A 117 3.33 7.48 1.79
N ASP A 118 4.35 8.32 1.92
CA ASP A 118 5.37 8.50 0.90
C ASP A 118 6.37 7.32 0.86
N ALA A 119 7.32 7.37 -0.08
CA ALA A 119 8.36 6.35 -0.21
C ALA A 119 9.33 6.31 0.98
N SER A 120 9.41 7.39 1.75
CA SER A 120 10.25 7.54 2.94
C SER A 120 9.55 7.08 4.23
N GLY A 121 8.27 6.69 4.15
CA GLY A 121 7.46 6.23 5.27
C GLY A 121 6.71 7.35 6.02
N ASN A 122 6.80 8.61 5.58
CA ASN A 122 6.04 9.71 6.15
C ASN A 122 4.56 9.56 5.82
N VAL A 123 3.69 9.84 6.79
CA VAL A 123 2.23 9.74 6.62
C VAL A 123 1.70 10.99 5.94
N LEU A 124 1.12 10.82 4.76
CA LEU A 124 0.50 11.88 3.98
C LEU A 124 -0.98 12.04 4.31
N ALA A 125 -1.68 10.93 4.52
CA ALA A 125 -3.08 10.91 4.92
C ALA A 125 -3.37 9.70 5.81
N ARG A 126 -4.26 9.88 6.79
CA ARG A 126 -4.77 8.79 7.63
C ARG A 126 -6.24 8.99 7.97
N ALA A 127 -7.05 7.97 7.74
CA ALA A 127 -8.45 7.90 8.14
C ALA A 127 -8.65 6.65 9.01
N VAL A 128 -9.51 6.72 10.02
CA VAL A 128 -9.84 5.67 11.01
C VAL A 128 -11.35 5.49 11.12
#